data_AF-A0A366XI38-F1
#
_entry.id   AF-A0A366XI38-F1
#
_cell.length_a   1.000
_cell.length_b   1.000
_cell.length_c   1.000
_cell.angle_alpha   90.00
_cell.angle_beta   90.00
_cell.angle_gamma   90.00
#
_symmetry.space_group_name_H-M   'P 1'
#
loop_
_entity.id
_entity.type
_entity.pdbx_description
1 polymer ?
#
loop_
_entity_poly.entity_id
_entity_poly.type
_entity_poly.pdbx_seq_one_letter_code
_entity_poly.pdbx_strand_id
1 'polypeptide(L)'
;MNNKDKIKIARKLKRKLAKKQKGNSGEATDRFLEVDVPVVKNVTPFKVETFKSYYVRWPKRLRNIPKNVVEEWVYRHNETFLEMWSHMKPEKWSFRRKHLSTHQCLDITHIPKEIQHYEDVGFRYIRHVHDRDFVADFMLENGSFPQPIIIARGATSLIHPKGAHLNDHMTDNQLIEGHRRLGLLRAMKLSKRKLKSKHKVWVMQFNT
;
A
#
# COMPACT_ATOMS: atom_id res chain seq x y z
N MET A 1 -13.11 19.80 -2.43
CA MET A 1 -11.80 20.25 -2.97
C MET A 1 -11.74 19.89 -4.45
N ASN A 2 -11.44 20.83 -5.34
CA ASN A 2 -11.46 20.57 -6.78
C ASN A 2 -10.21 19.79 -7.23
N ASN A 3 -10.23 19.25 -8.45
CA ASN A 3 -9.14 18.43 -9.00
C ASN A 3 -7.81 19.19 -9.13
N LYS A 4 -7.85 20.51 -9.38
CA LYS A 4 -6.65 21.35 -9.48
C LYS A 4 -5.95 21.52 -8.13
N ASP A 5 -6.72 21.62 -7.04
CA ASP A 5 -6.20 21.74 -5.67
C ASP A 5 -5.52 20.45 -5.20
N LYS A 6 -6.12 19.29 -5.51
CA LYS A 6 -5.52 17.97 -5.27
C LYS A 6 -4.17 17.82 -5.99
N ILE A 7 -4.13 18.17 -7.28
CA ILE A 7 -2.89 18.16 -8.07
C ILE A 7 -1.82 19.08 -7.48
N LYS A 8 -2.21 20.27 -6.98
CA LYS A 8 -1.27 21.22 -6.36
C LYS A 8 -0.69 20.69 -5.04
N ILE A 9 -1.53 20.07 -4.20
CA ILE A 9 -1.10 19.44 -2.94
C ILE A 9 -0.18 18.26 -3.21
N ALA A 10 -0.53 17.38 -4.15
CA ALA A 10 0.29 16.24 -4.56
C ALA A 10 1.66 16.71 -5.10
N ARG A 11 1.70 17.76 -5.92
CA ARG A 11 2.95 18.37 -6.41
C ARG A 11 3.81 18.94 -5.28
N LYS A 12 3.20 19.56 -4.27
CA LYS A 12 3.91 20.11 -3.10
C LYS A 12 4.49 18.99 -2.23
N LEU A 13 3.71 17.93 -1.98
CA LEU A 13 4.16 16.75 -1.24
C LEU A 13 5.30 16.04 -1.98
N LYS A 14 5.15 15.83 -3.29
CA LYS A 14 6.17 15.27 -4.18
C LYS A 14 7.49 16.06 -4.12
N ARG A 15 7.43 17.40 -4.19
CA ARG A 15 8.64 18.25 -4.07
C ARG A 15 9.27 18.16 -2.68
N LYS A 16 8.48 18.08 -1.62
CA LYS A 16 8.98 17.94 -0.24
C LYS A 16 9.62 16.57 -0.01
N LEU A 17 9.00 15.50 -0.47
CA LEU A 17 9.54 14.14 -0.43
C LEU A 17 10.83 14.05 -1.25
N ALA A 18 10.84 14.54 -2.48
CA ALA A 18 12.02 14.59 -3.32
C ALA A 18 13.22 15.27 -2.64
N LYS A 19 13.00 16.45 -2.04
CA LYS A 19 14.03 17.18 -1.30
C LYS A 19 14.52 16.40 -0.09
N LYS A 20 13.62 15.80 0.68
CA LYS A 20 14.00 15.03 1.88
C LYS A 20 14.73 13.72 1.54
N GLN A 21 14.32 13.04 0.48
CA GLN A 21 14.94 11.80 0.01
C GLN A 21 16.34 12.01 -0.57
N LYS A 22 16.66 13.22 -1.07
CA LYS A 22 17.97 13.55 -1.64
C LYS A 22 19.02 14.00 -0.61
N GLY A 23 18.62 14.43 0.59
CA GLY A 23 19.51 15.20 1.47
C GLY A 23 19.83 16.58 0.89
N ASN A 24 20.47 17.46 1.68
CA ASN A 24 20.78 18.85 1.31
C ASN A 24 21.78 19.03 0.13
N SER A 25 22.09 17.99 -0.64
CA SER A 25 22.88 18.09 -1.87
C SER A 25 22.02 18.66 -3.00
N GLY A 26 22.09 19.98 -3.15
CA GLY A 26 21.40 20.77 -4.15
C GLY A 26 21.90 20.54 -5.57
N GLU A 27 21.53 19.40 -6.18
CA GLU A 27 21.58 19.26 -7.63
C GLU A 27 20.16 19.32 -8.22
N ALA A 28 20.06 20.17 -9.24
CA ALA A 28 18.84 20.50 -9.98
C ALA A 28 18.04 19.24 -10.30
N THR A 29 16.73 19.31 -10.05
CA THR A 29 15.83 18.18 -10.30
C THR A 29 15.88 17.84 -11.79
N ASP A 30 16.46 16.67 -12.11
CA ASP A 30 15.93 15.84 -13.19
C ASP A 30 14.41 15.92 -13.10
N ARG A 31 13.78 16.39 -14.17
CA ARG A 31 12.32 16.45 -14.25
C ARG A 31 11.83 15.06 -13.88
N PHE A 32 11.09 14.95 -12.77
CA PHE A 32 10.39 13.72 -12.44
C PHE A 32 9.58 13.33 -13.67
N LEU A 33 10.05 12.33 -14.42
CA LEU A 33 9.37 11.85 -15.60
C LEU A 33 7.95 11.51 -15.17
N GLU A 34 6.99 11.98 -15.95
CA GLU A 34 5.59 11.69 -15.72
C GLU A 34 5.42 10.17 -15.87
N VAL A 35 5.25 9.49 -14.73
CA VAL A 35 4.94 8.07 -14.76
C VAL A 35 3.50 7.97 -15.21
N ASP A 36 3.30 7.30 -16.35
CA ASP A 36 2.04 7.15 -17.05
C ASP A 36 1.19 6.08 -16.37
N VAL A 37 1.03 6.17 -15.04
CA VAL A 37 0.09 5.33 -14.32
C VAL A 37 -1.30 5.82 -14.70
N PRO A 38 -2.17 4.97 -15.26
CA PRO A 38 -3.48 5.41 -15.69
C PRO A 38 -4.31 5.89 -14.50
N VAL A 39 -5.08 6.97 -14.71
CA VAL A 39 -6.16 7.35 -13.80
C VAL A 39 -7.35 6.42 -14.00
N VAL A 40 -7.98 6.00 -12.91
CA VAL A 40 -9.24 5.24 -12.94
C VAL A 40 -10.35 6.15 -13.49
N LYS A 41 -11.05 5.68 -14.52
CA LYS A 41 -12.10 6.46 -15.19
C LYS A 41 -13.46 6.30 -14.50
N ASN A 42 -14.36 7.23 -14.84
CA ASN A 42 -15.78 7.19 -14.47
C ASN A 42 -16.05 7.14 -12.96
N VAL A 43 -15.15 7.69 -12.13
CA VAL A 43 -15.31 7.67 -10.67
C VAL A 43 -16.48 8.58 -10.27
N THR A 44 -17.60 7.96 -9.96
CA THR A 44 -18.83 8.59 -9.46
C THR A 44 -19.39 7.72 -8.32
N PRO A 45 -20.37 8.20 -7.53
CA PRO A 45 -21.00 7.37 -6.51
C PRO A 45 -21.63 6.06 -7.04
N PHE A 46 -21.98 6.02 -8.33
CA PHE A 46 -22.77 4.92 -8.93
C PHE A 46 -21.99 4.09 -9.96
N LYS A 47 -20.80 4.54 -10.34
CA LYS A 47 -20.01 3.92 -11.40
C LYS A 47 -18.54 4.10 -11.09
N VAL A 48 -17.76 3.06 -11.40
CA VAL A 48 -16.31 3.09 -11.43
C VAL A 48 -15.85 2.22 -12.59
N GLU A 49 -14.80 2.62 -13.31
CA GLU A 49 -14.18 1.77 -14.32
C GLU A 49 -13.80 0.42 -13.70
N THR A 50 -14.10 -0.70 -14.37
CA THR A 50 -13.73 -2.03 -13.87
C THR A 50 -12.22 -2.26 -13.96
N PHE A 51 -11.67 -3.12 -13.09
CA PHE A 51 -10.24 -3.45 -13.14
C PHE A 51 -9.82 -4.01 -14.52
N LYS A 52 -10.67 -4.81 -15.17
CA LYS A 52 -10.41 -5.33 -16.52
C LYS A 52 -10.19 -4.21 -17.54
N SER A 53 -11.06 -3.19 -17.54
CA SER A 53 -10.93 -2.02 -18.42
C SER A 53 -9.69 -1.20 -18.07
N TYR A 54 -9.42 -1.01 -16.78
CA TYR A 54 -8.26 -0.28 -16.30
C TYR A 54 -6.95 -0.95 -16.76
N TYR A 55 -6.84 -2.27 -16.56
CA TYR A 55 -5.61 -3.02 -16.82
C TYR A 55 -5.25 -3.14 -18.31
N VAL A 56 -6.22 -3.02 -19.23
CA VAL A 56 -5.95 -2.93 -20.68
C VAL A 56 -5.06 -1.73 -21.02
N ARG A 57 -5.19 -0.65 -20.24
CA ARG A 57 -4.40 0.58 -20.41
C ARG A 57 -3.12 0.58 -19.57
N TRP A 58 -2.80 -0.53 -18.90
CA TRP A 58 -1.62 -0.61 -18.04
C TRP A 58 -0.33 -0.53 -18.88
N PRO A 59 0.59 0.41 -18.60
CA PRO A 59 1.76 0.62 -19.44
C PRO A 59 2.68 -0.59 -19.49
N LYS A 60 3.21 -0.90 -20.68
CA LYS A 60 4.20 -1.98 -20.85
C LYS A 60 5.44 -1.79 -19.97
N ARG A 61 5.86 -0.54 -19.73
CA ARG A 61 7.00 -0.21 -18.86
C ARG A 61 6.79 -0.52 -17.37
N LEU A 62 5.54 -0.73 -16.95
CA LEU A 62 5.17 -1.06 -15.57
C LEU A 62 4.80 -2.55 -15.41
N ARG A 63 5.21 -3.41 -16.34
CA ARG A 63 4.95 -4.87 -16.29
C ARG A 63 5.71 -5.58 -15.15
N ASN A 64 6.71 -4.91 -14.57
CA ASN A 64 7.39 -5.35 -13.36
C ASN A 64 6.45 -5.40 -12.14
N ILE A 65 5.34 -4.65 -12.15
CA ILE A 65 4.32 -4.68 -11.10
C ILE A 65 3.33 -5.83 -11.37
N PRO A 66 3.22 -6.85 -10.49
CA PRO A 66 2.32 -7.97 -10.70
C PRO A 66 0.86 -7.52 -10.84
N LYS A 67 0.08 -8.17 -11.71
CA LYS A 67 -1.34 -7.84 -11.94
C LYS A 67 -2.16 -7.72 -10.65
N ASN A 68 -1.95 -8.63 -9.70
CA ASN A 68 -2.62 -8.59 -8.39
C ASN A 68 -2.23 -7.37 -7.55
N VAL A 69 -0.97 -6.93 -7.61
CA VAL A 69 -0.53 -5.68 -6.96
C VAL A 69 -1.16 -4.47 -7.65
N VAL A 70 -1.26 -4.48 -8.98
CA VAL A 70 -1.95 -3.42 -9.72
C VAL A 70 -3.42 -3.35 -9.30
N GLU A 71 -4.11 -4.48 -9.17
CA GLU A 71 -5.50 -4.52 -8.74
C GLU A 71 -5.67 -4.02 -7.30
N GLU A 72 -4.95 -4.63 -6.36
CA GLU A 72 -5.17 -4.45 -4.93
C GLU A 72 -4.64 -3.13 -4.40
N TRP A 73 -3.64 -2.55 -5.07
CA TRP A 73 -3.02 -1.30 -4.63
C TRP A 73 -3.26 -0.17 -5.62
N VAL A 74 -2.81 -0.32 -6.87
CA VAL A 74 -2.79 0.80 -7.81
C VAL A 74 -4.19 1.18 -8.31
N TYR A 75 -5.07 0.21 -8.53
CA TYR A 75 -6.42 0.43 -9.03
C TYR A 75 -7.36 0.82 -7.89
N ARG A 76 -7.42 0.02 -6.81
CA ARG A 76 -8.30 0.28 -5.66
C ARG A 76 -7.95 1.57 -4.90
N HIS A 77 -6.68 1.97 -4.90
CA HIS A 77 -6.18 3.18 -4.24
C HIS A 77 -5.54 4.16 -5.22
N ASN A 78 -6.09 4.28 -6.44
CA ASN A 78 -5.47 5.00 -7.55
C ASN A 78 -5.07 6.44 -7.23
N GLU A 79 -5.94 7.21 -6.59
CA GLU A 79 -5.61 8.59 -6.19
C GLU A 79 -4.39 8.59 -5.23
N THR A 80 -4.45 7.81 -4.16
CA THR A 80 -3.34 7.70 -3.20
C THR A 80 -2.05 7.19 -3.85
N PHE A 81 -2.13 6.21 -4.75
CA PHE A 81 -0.98 5.70 -5.49
C PHE A 81 -0.34 6.80 -6.35
N LEU A 82 -1.15 7.50 -7.14
CA LEU A 82 -0.70 8.59 -7.99
C LEU A 82 -0.05 9.72 -7.19
N GLU A 83 -0.64 10.10 -6.06
CA GLU A 83 -0.13 11.20 -5.23
C GLU A 83 1.15 10.81 -4.47
N MET A 84 1.19 9.61 -3.90
CA MET A 84 2.19 9.24 -2.89
C MET A 84 3.30 8.33 -3.41
N TRP A 85 3.05 7.54 -4.45
CA TRP A 85 3.93 6.42 -4.81
C TRP A 85 4.45 6.48 -6.23
N SER A 86 3.66 7.03 -7.17
CA SER A 86 4.01 7.11 -8.59
C SER A 86 5.34 7.82 -8.87
N HIS A 87 5.81 8.67 -7.97
CA HIS A 87 7.05 9.43 -8.14
C HIS A 87 8.30 8.68 -7.69
N MET A 88 8.17 7.52 -7.06
CA MET A 88 9.29 6.74 -6.53
C MET A 88 9.82 5.71 -7.56
N LYS A 89 9.83 6.04 -8.85
CA LYS A 89 10.30 5.19 -9.97
C LYS A 89 9.68 3.77 -9.99
N PRO A 90 8.35 3.63 -10.04
CA PRO A 90 7.67 2.33 -10.03
C PRO A 90 8.11 1.35 -11.12
N GLU A 91 8.63 1.82 -12.24
CA GLU A 91 9.23 1.02 -13.30
C GLU A 91 10.47 0.23 -12.86
N LYS A 92 11.13 0.66 -11.77
CA LYS A 92 12.32 0.00 -11.23
C LYS A 92 12.00 -1.02 -10.13
N TRP A 93 10.82 -0.98 -9.53
CA TRP A 93 10.51 -1.84 -8.39
C TRP A 93 10.54 -3.32 -8.77
N SER A 94 10.87 -4.17 -7.79
CA SER A 94 10.72 -5.62 -7.96
C SER A 94 9.74 -6.18 -6.94
N PHE A 95 9.05 -7.25 -7.32
CA PHE A 95 8.06 -7.92 -6.49
C PHE A 95 8.33 -9.42 -6.50
N ARG A 96 8.36 -10.02 -5.31
CA ARG A 96 8.47 -11.48 -5.13
C ARG A 96 7.37 -11.97 -4.21
N ARG A 97 6.64 -12.99 -4.66
CA ARG A 97 5.63 -13.64 -3.82
C ARG A 97 6.32 -14.57 -2.84
N LYS A 98 6.03 -14.42 -1.56
CA LYS A 98 6.53 -15.28 -0.48
C LYS A 98 5.39 -15.78 0.40
N HIS A 99 5.68 -16.82 1.18
CA HIS A 99 4.88 -17.23 2.31
C HIS A 99 5.60 -16.82 3.58
N LEU A 100 4.98 -15.96 4.38
CA LEU A 100 5.48 -15.61 5.70
C LEU A 100 4.75 -16.42 6.76
N SER A 101 5.43 -16.77 7.84
CA SER A 101 4.78 -17.35 9.01
C SER A 101 3.85 -16.35 9.66
N THR A 102 2.90 -16.81 10.48
CA THR A 102 2.09 -15.89 11.30
C THR A 102 2.97 -14.96 12.12
N HIS A 103 4.01 -15.48 12.77
CA HIS A 103 4.93 -14.66 13.56
C HIS A 103 5.60 -13.56 12.72
N GLN A 104 6.14 -13.91 11.55
CA GLN A 104 6.73 -12.95 10.63
C GLN A 104 5.72 -11.90 10.13
N CYS A 105 4.45 -12.26 9.97
CA CYS A 105 3.41 -11.30 9.65
C CYS A 105 3.12 -10.34 10.82
N LEU A 106 3.16 -10.83 12.06
CA LEU A 106 2.96 -9.99 13.25
C LEU A 106 4.09 -8.96 13.40
N ASP A 107 5.31 -9.26 12.92
CA ASP A 107 6.46 -8.34 12.99
C ASP A 107 6.47 -7.25 11.89
N ILE A 108 5.52 -7.28 10.94
CA ILE A 108 5.41 -6.27 9.89
C ILE A 108 5.05 -4.92 10.52
N THR A 109 5.82 -3.86 10.28
CA THR A 109 5.58 -2.56 10.90
C THR A 109 4.88 -1.59 9.96
N HIS A 110 4.32 -0.53 10.53
CA HIS A 110 3.85 0.62 9.80
C HIS A 110 3.94 1.85 10.72
N ILE A 111 3.43 3.01 10.27
CA ILE A 111 3.30 4.19 11.11
C ILE A 111 2.52 3.82 12.38
N PRO A 112 3.06 4.03 13.61
CA PRO A 112 2.51 3.46 14.84
C PRO A 112 1.02 3.75 15.08
N LYS A 113 0.59 5.00 14.87
CA LYS A 113 -0.83 5.37 15.04
C LYS A 113 -1.75 4.75 14.00
N GLU A 114 -1.28 4.57 12.77
CA GLU A 114 -2.09 3.93 11.73
C GLU A 114 -2.24 2.43 12.01
N ILE A 115 -1.17 1.73 12.40
CA ILE A 115 -1.27 0.30 12.63
C ILE A 115 -2.17 -0.02 13.82
N GLN A 116 -2.09 0.77 14.90
CA GLN A 116 -2.99 0.65 16.05
C GLN A 116 -4.45 0.82 15.65
N HIS A 117 -4.76 1.85 14.84
CA HIS A 117 -6.12 2.06 14.34
C HIS A 117 -6.68 0.83 13.60
N TYR A 118 -5.88 0.20 12.74
CA TYR A 118 -6.34 -0.98 12.01
C TYR A 118 -6.46 -2.24 12.88
N GLU A 119 -5.71 -2.35 13.98
CA GLU A 119 -5.91 -3.38 14.99
C GLU A 119 -7.25 -3.18 15.72
N ASP A 120 -7.59 -1.95 16.09
CA ASP A 120 -8.88 -1.61 16.71
C ASP A 120 -10.06 -1.95 15.78
N VAL A 121 -9.92 -1.62 14.48
CA VAL A 121 -10.88 -2.05 13.44
C VAL A 121 -10.97 -3.58 13.38
N GLY A 122 -9.85 -4.29 13.49
CA GLY A 122 -9.82 -5.74 13.57
C GLY A 122 -10.60 -6.30 14.77
N PHE A 123 -10.41 -5.72 15.96
CA PHE A 123 -11.19 -6.09 17.15
C PHE A 123 -12.68 -5.82 16.99
N ARG A 124 -13.03 -4.69 16.36
CA ARG A 124 -14.43 -4.36 16.04
C ARG A 124 -15.07 -5.44 15.17
N TYR A 125 -14.42 -5.89 14.09
CA TYR A 125 -14.92 -7.00 13.27
C TYR A 125 -15.09 -8.31 14.04
N ILE A 126 -14.19 -8.61 14.97
CA ILE A 126 -14.32 -9.81 15.80
C ILE A 126 -15.56 -9.73 16.68
N ARG A 127 -15.83 -8.56 17.30
CA ARG A 127 -16.93 -8.35 18.26
C ARG A 127 -18.29 -8.16 17.60
N HIS A 128 -18.35 -7.50 16.45
CA HIS A 128 -19.58 -7.03 15.83
C HIS A 128 -19.74 -7.61 14.43
N VAL A 129 -20.59 -8.63 14.30
CA VAL A 129 -20.82 -9.35 13.03
C VAL A 129 -21.33 -8.40 11.93
N HIS A 130 -22.18 -7.44 12.28
CA HIS A 130 -22.77 -6.48 11.33
C HIS A 130 -21.77 -5.47 10.77
N ASP A 131 -20.59 -5.32 11.38
CA ASP A 131 -19.54 -4.44 10.86
C ASP A 131 -18.65 -5.14 9.82
N ARG A 132 -18.77 -6.45 9.66
CA ARG A 132 -17.87 -7.24 8.81
C ARG A 132 -18.17 -6.99 7.34
N ASP A 133 -17.11 -6.92 6.56
CA ASP A 133 -17.18 -7.00 5.11
C ASP A 133 -16.58 -8.33 4.64
N PHE A 134 -16.58 -8.54 3.32
CA PHE A 134 -16.00 -9.72 2.69
C PHE A 134 -14.58 -10.06 3.18
N VAL A 135 -13.73 -9.05 3.39
CA VAL A 135 -12.36 -9.29 3.86
C VAL A 135 -12.38 -9.83 5.28
N ALA A 136 -13.18 -9.24 6.16
CA ALA A 136 -13.29 -9.69 7.54
C ALA A 136 -13.87 -11.11 7.63
N ASP A 137 -14.97 -11.39 6.94
CA ASP A 137 -15.61 -12.70 6.95
C ASP A 137 -14.67 -13.78 6.43
N PHE A 138 -14.02 -13.54 5.27
CA PHE A 138 -13.05 -14.47 4.73
C PHE A 138 -11.93 -14.77 5.72
N MET A 139 -11.34 -13.74 6.33
CA MET A 139 -10.21 -13.92 7.25
C MET A 139 -10.62 -14.68 8.51
N LEU A 140 -11.78 -14.35 9.08
CA LEU A 140 -12.30 -15.01 10.29
C LEU A 140 -12.60 -16.48 10.07
N GLU A 141 -13.09 -16.84 8.88
CA GLU A 141 -13.34 -18.23 8.48
C GLU A 141 -12.04 -18.97 8.12
N ASN A 142 -11.15 -18.34 7.34
CA ASN A 142 -10.02 -19.01 6.69
C ASN A 142 -8.68 -18.85 7.42
N GLY A 143 -8.60 -17.99 8.44
CA GLY A 143 -7.38 -17.77 9.22
C GLY A 143 -6.23 -17.12 8.45
N SER A 144 -6.48 -16.49 7.30
CA SER A 144 -5.45 -15.90 6.42
C SER A 144 -6.04 -14.87 5.46
N PHE A 145 -5.19 -14.12 4.78
CA PHE A 145 -5.61 -13.04 3.89
C PHE A 145 -6.33 -13.57 2.63
N PRO A 146 -7.43 -12.93 2.18
CA PRO A 146 -8.08 -13.25 0.90
C PRO A 146 -7.19 -12.90 -0.29
N GLN A 147 -6.42 -11.82 -0.15
CA GLN A 147 -5.40 -11.37 -1.11
C GLN A 147 -4.09 -11.12 -0.36
N PRO A 148 -2.92 -11.33 -0.98
CA PRO A 148 -1.64 -11.06 -0.34
C PRO A 148 -1.51 -9.58 0.07
N ILE A 149 -1.01 -9.32 1.27
CA ILE A 149 -0.56 -7.97 1.64
C ILE A 149 0.74 -7.62 0.92
N ILE A 150 1.08 -6.34 0.85
CA ILE A 150 2.31 -5.85 0.21
C ILE A 150 3.20 -5.23 1.29
N ILE A 151 4.43 -5.72 1.39
CA ILE A 151 5.45 -5.16 2.27
C ILE A 151 6.67 -4.74 1.46
N ALA A 152 7.40 -3.74 1.94
CA ALA A 152 8.72 -3.39 1.43
C ALA A 152 9.81 -3.95 2.35
N ARG A 153 10.90 -4.40 1.73
CA ARG A 153 12.17 -4.73 2.38
C ARG A 153 13.31 -3.94 1.77
N GLY A 154 14.34 -3.65 2.56
CA GLY A 154 15.49 -2.84 2.15
C GLY A 154 15.13 -1.37 1.90
N ALA A 155 14.04 -0.87 2.52
CA ALA A 155 13.51 0.47 2.29
C ALA A 155 13.89 1.47 3.40
N THR A 156 14.76 1.10 4.34
CA THR A 156 15.06 1.91 5.54
C THR A 156 15.63 3.29 5.26
N SER A 157 16.33 3.44 4.14
CA SER A 157 16.83 4.74 3.67
C SER A 157 15.73 5.66 3.14
N LEU A 158 14.53 5.12 2.85
CA LEU A 158 13.43 5.86 2.24
C LEU A 158 12.46 6.36 3.29
N ILE A 159 12.06 7.62 3.16
CA ILE A 159 10.94 8.20 3.91
C ILE A 159 9.61 7.65 3.39
N HIS A 160 8.74 7.23 4.30
CA HIS A 160 7.39 6.81 3.95
C HIS A 160 6.57 8.00 3.42
N PRO A 161 5.84 7.89 2.29
CA PRO A 161 5.09 9.02 1.73
C PRO A 161 4.10 9.68 2.70
N LYS A 162 3.40 8.89 3.52
CA LYS A 162 2.52 9.42 4.59
C LYS A 162 3.31 10.04 5.75
N GLY A 163 4.53 9.58 5.99
CA GLY A 163 5.47 10.05 7.00
C GLY A 163 6.29 11.28 6.58
N ALA A 164 6.10 11.78 5.34
CA ALA A 164 6.89 12.85 4.75
C ALA A 164 6.97 14.12 5.62
N HIS A 165 5.92 14.44 6.34
CA HIS A 165 5.87 15.63 7.19
C HIS A 165 6.72 15.47 8.46
N LEU A 166 6.83 14.25 9.00
CA LEU A 166 7.56 13.90 10.21
C LEU A 166 8.99 13.38 9.96
N ASN A 167 9.38 13.22 8.69
CA ASN A 167 10.65 12.56 8.35
C ASN A 167 10.70 11.10 8.83
N ASP A 168 9.55 10.42 8.77
CA ASP A 168 9.41 9.04 9.23
C ASP A 168 9.91 8.08 8.14
N HIS A 169 11.03 7.41 8.43
CA HIS A 169 11.65 6.44 7.54
C HIS A 169 10.87 5.13 7.56
N MET A 170 10.81 4.46 6.40
CA MET A 170 10.29 3.10 6.36
C MET A 170 11.19 2.17 7.17
N THR A 171 10.65 1.03 7.59
CA THR A 171 11.44 -0.05 8.19
C THR A 171 11.79 -1.13 7.17
N ASP A 172 12.56 -2.13 7.59
CA ASP A 172 12.89 -3.29 6.74
C ASP A 172 11.73 -4.29 6.57
N ASN A 173 10.62 -4.13 7.29
CA ASN A 173 9.37 -4.89 7.04
C ASN A 173 8.18 -3.93 7.00
N GLN A 174 8.32 -2.86 6.22
CA GLN A 174 7.31 -1.82 6.12
C GLN A 174 6.07 -2.31 5.37
N LEU A 175 4.90 -2.20 5.98
CA LEU A 175 3.62 -2.38 5.30
C LEU A 175 3.41 -1.27 4.26
N ILE A 176 3.10 -1.66 3.04
CA ILE A 176 2.76 -0.77 1.92
C ILE A 176 1.24 -0.75 1.69
N GLU A 177 0.62 -1.93 1.66
CA GLU A 177 -0.82 -2.09 1.40
C GLU A 177 -1.35 -3.36 2.09
N GLY A 178 -2.63 -3.34 2.48
CA GLY A 178 -3.28 -4.41 3.24
C GLY A 178 -3.43 -4.12 4.73
N HIS A 179 -3.55 -2.85 5.11
CA HIS A 179 -3.64 -2.40 6.51
C HIS A 179 -4.77 -3.08 7.30
N ARG A 180 -5.99 -3.12 6.75
CA ARG A 180 -7.13 -3.80 7.39
C ARG A 180 -6.89 -5.31 7.56
N ARG A 181 -6.21 -5.94 6.58
CA ARG A 181 -5.86 -7.37 6.63
C ARG A 181 -4.84 -7.64 7.72
N LEU A 182 -3.76 -6.86 7.80
CA LEU A 182 -2.75 -7.04 8.85
C LEU A 182 -3.33 -6.74 10.24
N GLY A 183 -4.07 -5.64 10.39
CA GLY A 183 -4.74 -5.28 11.65
C GLY A 183 -5.69 -6.37 12.15
N LEU A 184 -6.52 -6.92 11.26
CA LEU A 184 -7.39 -8.04 11.61
C LEU A 184 -6.62 -9.32 11.97
N LEU A 185 -5.54 -9.65 11.26
CA LEU A 185 -4.71 -10.81 11.62
C LEU A 185 -4.13 -10.68 13.04
N ARG A 186 -3.66 -9.49 13.41
CA ARG A 186 -3.15 -9.20 14.76
C ARG A 186 -4.25 -9.29 15.81
N ALA A 187 -5.40 -8.68 15.56
CA ALA A 187 -6.57 -8.78 16.45
C ALA A 187 -7.04 -10.23 16.63
N MET A 188 -7.04 -11.03 15.56
CA MET A 188 -7.35 -12.46 15.59
C MET A 188 -6.34 -13.24 16.45
N LYS A 189 -5.04 -12.96 16.30
CA LYS A 189 -4.00 -13.58 17.15
C LYS A 189 -4.21 -13.27 18.62
N LEU A 190 -4.45 -12.00 18.97
CA LEU A 190 -4.68 -11.56 20.34
C LEU A 190 -5.98 -12.13 20.92
N SER A 191 -7.01 -12.31 20.09
CA SER A 191 -8.28 -12.94 20.45
C SER A 191 -8.25 -14.47 20.39
N LYS A 192 -7.06 -15.08 20.29
CA LYS A 192 -6.84 -16.55 20.23
C LYS A 192 -7.67 -17.25 19.13
N ARG A 193 -7.94 -16.57 18.01
CA ARG A 193 -8.61 -17.16 16.85
C ARG A 193 -7.65 -18.08 16.09
N LYS A 194 -8.23 -19.05 15.37
CA LYS A 194 -7.46 -19.98 14.53
C LYS A 194 -6.85 -19.23 13.35
N LEU A 195 -5.53 -19.40 13.16
CA LEU A 195 -4.77 -18.82 12.07
C LEU A 195 -4.09 -19.92 11.27
N LYS A 196 -3.96 -19.73 9.95
CA LYS A 196 -3.05 -20.55 9.15
C LYS A 196 -1.61 -20.23 9.55
N SER A 197 -0.74 -21.23 9.53
CA SER A 197 0.68 -21.05 9.88
C SER A 197 1.46 -20.21 8.88
N LYS A 198 0.97 -20.07 7.64
CA LYS A 198 1.59 -19.35 6.53
C LYS A 198 0.60 -18.45 5.80
N HIS A 199 1.08 -17.27 5.38
CA HIS A 199 0.30 -16.24 4.69
C HIS A 199 1.01 -15.79 3.42
N LYS A 200 0.26 -15.61 2.33
CA LYS A 200 0.81 -15.10 1.06
C LYS A 200 1.10 -13.60 1.21
N VAL A 201 2.28 -13.18 0.79
CA VAL A 201 2.74 -11.79 0.85
C VAL A 201 3.50 -11.44 -0.44
N TRP A 202 3.32 -10.22 -0.93
CA TRP A 202 4.21 -9.61 -1.91
C TRP A 202 5.32 -8.86 -1.18
N VAL A 203 6.56 -9.28 -1.42
CA VAL A 203 7.76 -8.57 -0.96
C VAL A 203 8.23 -7.67 -2.09
N MET A 204 8.12 -6.37 -1.86
CA MET A 204 8.52 -5.29 -2.75
C MET A 204 9.93 -4.81 -2.39
N GLN A 205 10.72 -4.47 -3.40
CA GLN A 205 11.99 -3.77 -3.24
C GLN A 205 12.00 -2.52 -4.11
N PHE A 206 12.45 -1.40 -3.53
CA PHE A 206 12.71 -0.16 -4.27
C PHE A 206 14.11 -0.27 -4.88
N ASN A 207 14.19 -0.40 -6.20
CA ASN A 207 15.47 -0.31 -6.91
C ASN A 207 15.65 1.12 -7.43
N THR A 208 16.84 1.69 -7.28
CA THR A 208 17.13 3.10 -7.57
C THR A 208 17.56 3.40 -8.99
#